data_AF-A0A9P7AGC9-F1
#
_entry.id   AF-A0A9P7AGC9-F1
#
_cell.length_a   1.000
_cell.length_b   1.000
_cell.length_c   1.000
_cell.angle_alpha   90.00
_cell.angle_beta   90.00
_cell.angle_gamma   90.00
#
_symmetry.space_group_name_H-M   'P 1'
#
loop_
_entity.id
_entity.type
_entity.pdbx_description
1 polymer ?
#
loop_
_entity_poly.entity_id
_entity_poly.type
_entity_poly.pdbx_seq_one_letter_code
_entity_poly.pdbx_strand_id
1 'polypeptide(L)'
;MLSLFARHIASHLPVLRTNVLSSSVLTASAFVATRRTFFTTRRIQLPAAVSKSASTPAKKTTKKTTKKTTATKAAPKKAKATKEAKSKPKSKAISKKTRMFICVAIAPKRVPKSEQPPSRPPNGYLLFFSRLVQDRRSDIKTAMDTQDLAKEAATMWNGFTLAEKQPYYNEVEVLKKQYEEKLDEYWKSASPKTLREINARRKHDGRNKIHRPHQENHYKRPKGPFFRFIEHFRQSDDGRAIQEAGVTATGRGAVNVAREAGVRWRAMSPSDKAPYVEAYQKEHADWQANHPSKSASS
;
A
#
# COMPACT_ATOMS: atom_id res chain seq x y z
N MET A 1 66.22 45.42 -0.73
CA MET A 1 67.05 46.26 -1.60
C MET A 1 66.61 46.04 -3.04
N LEU A 2 66.02 47.09 -3.64
CA LEU A 2 65.90 47.46 -5.08
C LEU A 2 65.90 46.32 -6.13
N SER A 3 64.82 46.05 -6.88
CA SER A 3 64.16 46.86 -7.93
C SER A 3 64.98 47.00 -9.23
N LEU A 4 64.24 47.04 -10.37
CA LEU A 4 64.59 47.54 -11.71
C LEU A 4 65.16 46.47 -12.70
N PHE A 5 64.75 46.26 -13.96
CA PHE A 5 63.92 46.91 -15.00
C PHE A 5 63.37 45.76 -15.91
N ALA A 6 62.11 45.64 -16.34
CA ALA A 6 61.24 46.47 -17.21
C ALA A 6 61.30 46.15 -18.73
N ARG A 7 60.08 46.00 -19.30
CA ARG A 7 59.57 46.46 -20.63
C ARG A 7 59.56 45.52 -21.86
N HIS A 8 58.34 45.09 -22.21
CA HIS A 8 57.62 45.38 -23.48
C HIS A 8 56.10 45.19 -23.19
N ILE A 9 55.17 46.16 -23.21
CA ILE A 9 54.65 47.04 -24.29
C ILE A 9 54.05 46.18 -25.43
N ALA A 10 52.78 46.25 -25.86
CA ALA A 10 51.63 47.10 -25.52
C ALA A 10 50.30 46.52 -26.06
N SER A 11 49.22 47.02 -25.43
CA SER A 11 47.92 47.43 -26.02
C SER A 11 47.08 46.44 -26.84
N HIS A 12 45.84 46.20 -26.39
CA HIS A 12 44.62 46.65 -27.09
C HIS A 12 43.36 46.33 -26.25
N LEU A 13 42.82 47.37 -25.59
CA LEU A 13 41.41 47.55 -25.20
C LEU A 13 41.08 49.00 -25.60
N PRO A 14 39.85 49.31 -26.09
CA PRO A 14 38.70 49.57 -25.21
C PRO A 14 37.37 49.04 -25.84
N VAL A 15 36.20 48.98 -25.19
CA VAL A 15 35.35 50.11 -24.79
C VAL A 15 34.23 49.60 -23.87
N LEU A 16 33.98 50.37 -22.82
CA LEU A 16 32.91 50.28 -21.84
C LEU A 16 31.54 50.67 -22.43
N ARG A 17 30.47 49.99 -22.02
CA ARG A 17 29.14 50.61 -21.89
C ARG A 17 28.47 50.16 -20.60
N THR A 18 28.51 51.05 -19.62
CA THR A 18 27.67 51.07 -18.43
C THR A 18 26.33 51.71 -18.78
N ASN A 19 25.22 51.08 -18.39
CA ASN A 19 23.97 51.81 -18.18
C ASN A 19 23.54 51.63 -16.72
N VAL A 20 23.12 52.77 -16.18
CA VAL A 20 22.97 53.12 -14.78
C VAL A 20 21.48 53.26 -14.48
N LEU A 21 21.09 52.83 -13.27
CA LEU A 21 19.93 53.22 -12.45
C LEU A 21 18.51 53.14 -13.03
N SER A 22 17.66 52.36 -12.36
CA SER A 22 16.40 52.90 -11.85
C SER A 22 16.05 52.25 -10.51
N SER A 23 16.03 53.10 -9.48
CA SER A 23 15.65 52.83 -8.10
C SER A 23 14.15 53.02 -7.87
N SER A 24 13.69 52.51 -6.71
CA SER A 24 12.39 52.75 -6.05
C SER A 24 11.26 51.82 -6.53
N VAL A 25 10.49 51.13 -5.69
CA VAL A 25 9.88 51.55 -4.42
C VAL A 25 9.66 50.33 -3.50
N LEU A 26 9.97 50.50 -2.21
CA LEU A 26 9.53 49.67 -1.09
C LEU A 26 8.02 49.84 -0.88
N THR A 27 7.25 48.77 -0.98
CA THR A 27 5.89 48.70 -0.40
C THR A 27 5.83 47.53 0.58
N ALA A 28 6.05 47.86 1.86
CA ALA A 28 5.56 47.06 2.96
C ALA A 28 4.03 47.18 3.00
N SER A 29 3.31 46.06 2.86
CA SER A 29 1.86 46.02 3.12
C SER A 29 1.51 44.75 3.90
N ALA A 30 1.22 45.00 5.19
CA ALA A 30 0.33 44.29 6.09
C ALA A 30 0.17 42.76 5.93
N PHE A 31 0.77 42.03 6.88
CA PHE A 31 0.21 40.78 7.36
C PHE A 31 -1.21 41.03 7.89
N VAL A 32 -2.23 40.79 7.06
CA VAL A 32 -3.60 40.63 7.54
C VAL A 32 -3.70 39.24 8.16
N ALA A 33 -3.61 39.18 9.48
CA ALA A 33 -3.98 38.02 10.26
C ALA A 33 -5.46 37.70 10.03
N THR A 34 -5.73 36.76 9.11
CA THR A 34 -7.06 36.20 8.93
C THR A 34 -7.37 35.33 10.15
N ARG A 35 -8.01 35.93 11.16
CA ARG A 35 -8.60 35.22 12.29
C ARG A 35 -9.66 34.26 11.74
N ARG A 36 -9.35 32.97 11.71
CA ARG A 36 -10.33 31.90 11.47
C ARG A 36 -11.21 31.76 12.72
N THR A 37 -12.27 32.54 12.82
CA THR A 37 -13.35 32.30 13.80
C THR A 37 -14.35 31.30 13.19
N PHE A 38 -14.16 30.02 13.45
CA PHE A 38 -15.20 29.00 13.24
C PHE A 38 -15.80 28.61 14.59
N PHE A 39 -16.65 29.50 15.14
CA PHE A 39 -17.56 29.18 16.24
C PHE A 39 -18.94 28.90 15.66
N THR A 40 -19.16 27.70 15.12
CA THR A 40 -20.53 27.18 14.90
C THR A 40 -20.56 25.65 15.06
N THR A 41 -20.46 25.15 16.29
CA THR A 41 -20.87 23.78 16.57
C THR A 41 -22.40 23.70 16.50
N ARG A 42 -22.94 23.18 15.38
CA ARG A 42 -24.36 22.79 15.29
C ARG A 42 -24.62 21.66 16.29
N ARG A 43 -25.44 21.93 17.31
CA ARG A 43 -26.00 20.94 18.23
C ARG A 43 -26.95 20.03 17.45
N ILE A 44 -26.53 18.80 17.17
CA ILE A 44 -27.38 17.75 16.59
C ILE A 44 -28.30 17.26 17.72
N GLN A 45 -29.58 17.63 17.67
CA GLN A 45 -30.62 16.97 18.46
C GLN A 45 -31.06 15.71 17.69
N LEU A 46 -30.77 14.54 18.26
CA LEU A 46 -31.32 13.25 17.83
C LEU A 46 -32.69 13.07 18.52
N PRO A 47 -33.80 12.85 17.78
CA PRO A 47 -35.07 12.51 18.41
C PRO A 47 -35.04 11.06 18.94
N ALA A 48 -35.50 10.93 20.19
CA ALA A 48 -35.60 9.70 20.93
C ALA A 48 -36.61 8.71 20.29
N ALA A 49 -36.29 7.43 20.41
CA ALA A 49 -37.13 6.31 20.02
C ALA A 49 -38.46 6.31 20.79
N VAL A 50 -39.56 6.18 20.07
CA VAL A 50 -40.87 5.83 20.63
C VAL A 50 -41.31 4.49 20.04
N SER A 51 -41.40 3.50 20.93
CA SER A 51 -41.99 2.18 20.74
C SER A 51 -43.52 2.20 20.90
N LYS A 52 -44.17 1.13 20.39
CA LYS A 52 -45.58 0.66 20.56
C LYS A 52 -46.53 1.19 19.47
N SER A 53 -47.52 0.47 18.94
CA SER A 53 -48.10 -0.88 19.10
C SER A 53 -49.33 -0.99 18.16
N ALA A 54 -49.87 -2.21 18.00
CA ALA A 54 -51.22 -2.57 17.48
C ALA A 54 -51.42 -2.46 15.95
N SER A 55 -51.70 -3.51 15.16
CA SER A 55 -52.72 -4.58 15.15
C SER A 55 -54.10 -4.21 14.59
N THR A 56 -54.30 -4.58 13.29
CA THR A 56 -55.55 -5.04 12.58
C THR A 56 -56.73 -4.06 12.39
N PRO A 57 -57.75 -4.33 11.53
CA PRO A 57 -57.93 -5.33 10.42
C PRO A 57 -58.63 -4.77 9.13
N ALA A 58 -58.76 -5.60 8.07
CA ALA A 58 -59.89 -5.73 7.09
C ALA A 58 -59.37 -6.20 5.70
N LYS A 59 -59.58 -7.42 5.20
CA LYS A 59 -60.78 -8.15 4.72
C LYS A 59 -61.29 -7.73 3.32
N LYS A 60 -61.15 -8.63 2.34
CA LYS A 60 -62.16 -9.11 1.35
C LYS A 60 -61.56 -10.20 0.44
N THR A 61 -61.88 -11.48 0.64
CA THR A 61 -62.91 -12.31 -0.06
C THR A 61 -62.57 -12.65 -1.52
N THR A 62 -62.26 -13.91 -1.87
CA THR A 62 -63.23 -14.90 -2.41
C THR A 62 -62.58 -16.31 -2.37
N LYS A 63 -63.15 -17.34 -1.68
CA LYS A 63 -64.12 -18.37 -2.14
C LYS A 63 -63.56 -19.20 -3.31
N LYS A 64 -63.46 -20.55 -3.36
CA LYS A 64 -63.84 -21.73 -2.54
C LYS A 64 -63.14 -22.96 -3.19
N THR A 65 -62.67 -23.92 -2.38
CA THR A 65 -62.82 -25.41 -2.50
C THR A 65 -62.90 -26.06 -3.91
N THR A 66 -62.27 -27.20 -4.24
CA THR A 66 -62.23 -28.48 -3.49
C THR A 66 -61.29 -29.48 -4.19
N LYS A 67 -60.79 -30.41 -3.37
CA LYS A 67 -59.95 -31.61 -3.59
C LYS A 67 -60.60 -32.66 -4.53
N LYS A 68 -59.85 -33.28 -5.45
CA LYS A 68 -59.96 -34.73 -5.76
C LYS A 68 -58.77 -35.28 -6.57
N THR A 69 -58.50 -36.55 -6.30
CA THR A 69 -57.42 -37.47 -6.65
C THR A 69 -57.60 -38.21 -7.99
N THR A 70 -56.48 -38.83 -8.44
CA THR A 70 -56.33 -40.14 -9.13
C THR A 70 -56.62 -40.33 -10.63
N ALA A 71 -55.53 -40.60 -11.38
CA ALA A 71 -55.21 -41.84 -12.12
C ALA A 71 -55.36 -41.94 -13.68
N THR A 72 -54.20 -42.28 -14.28
CA THR A 72 -53.89 -43.30 -15.33
C THR A 72 -53.90 -43.03 -16.85
N LYS A 73 -52.81 -43.56 -17.46
CA LYS A 73 -52.51 -44.01 -18.86
C LYS A 73 -52.09 -42.93 -19.89
N ALA A 74 -51.09 -43.11 -20.76
CA ALA A 74 -50.24 -44.25 -21.16
C ALA A 74 -48.94 -43.76 -21.85
N ALA A 75 -47.90 -44.60 -21.88
CA ALA A 75 -46.69 -44.44 -22.72
C ALA A 75 -46.85 -45.20 -24.07
N PRO A 76 -45.95 -45.01 -25.07
CA PRO A 76 -44.79 -45.92 -25.14
C PRO A 76 -43.45 -45.37 -25.71
N LYS A 77 -42.35 -45.78 -25.04
CA LYS A 77 -41.05 -46.34 -25.52
C LYS A 77 -40.44 -45.85 -26.86
N LYS A 78 -39.19 -45.39 -26.92
CA LYS A 78 -37.86 -46.11 -26.96
C LYS A 78 -36.80 -44.99 -27.21
N ALA A 79 -35.49 -45.04 -26.92
CA ALA A 79 -34.52 -45.90 -26.26
C ALA A 79 -33.19 -45.09 -26.25
N LYS A 80 -32.30 -45.29 -25.28
CA LYS A 80 -30.85 -45.62 -25.44
C LYS A 80 -30.00 -45.23 -24.21
N ALA A 81 -29.64 -46.28 -23.45
CA ALA A 81 -28.41 -46.55 -22.70
C ALA A 81 -27.64 -45.41 -21.99
N THR A 82 -27.78 -45.37 -20.67
CA THR A 82 -26.84 -44.77 -19.71
C THR A 82 -25.66 -45.72 -19.48
N LYS A 83 -24.42 -45.23 -19.67
CA LYS A 83 -23.19 -45.84 -19.13
C LYS A 83 -22.70 -45.04 -17.92
N GLU A 84 -22.68 -45.74 -16.79
CA GLU A 84 -21.80 -45.64 -15.61
C GLU A 84 -20.98 -44.37 -15.37
N ALA A 85 -21.39 -43.60 -14.37
CA ALA A 85 -20.50 -42.69 -13.63
C ALA A 85 -20.07 -43.36 -12.31
N LYS A 86 -18.78 -43.68 -12.22
CA LYS A 86 -18.11 -44.23 -11.03
C LYS A 86 -18.35 -43.34 -9.80
N SER A 87 -18.89 -43.93 -8.75
CA SER A 87 -19.06 -43.34 -7.42
C SER A 87 -17.72 -43.16 -6.72
N LYS A 88 -17.35 -41.92 -6.38
CA LYS A 88 -16.28 -41.64 -5.40
C LYS A 88 -16.86 -41.74 -3.98
N PRO A 89 -16.15 -42.37 -3.02
CA PRO A 89 -16.63 -42.56 -1.66
C PRO A 89 -16.67 -41.20 -0.91
N LYS A 90 -17.79 -40.93 -0.24
CA LYS A 90 -17.97 -39.78 0.65
C LYS A 90 -16.99 -39.87 1.81
N SER A 91 -16.00 -38.98 1.88
CA SER A 91 -15.14 -38.82 3.05
C SER A 91 -15.99 -38.40 4.26
N LYS A 92 -15.98 -39.21 5.31
CA LYS A 92 -16.68 -38.95 6.57
C LYS A 92 -16.25 -37.59 7.13
N ALA A 93 -17.23 -36.71 7.32
CA ALA A 93 -17.04 -35.41 7.96
C ALA A 93 -16.59 -35.63 9.41
N ILE A 94 -15.30 -35.41 9.69
CA ILE A 94 -14.77 -35.33 11.04
C ILE A 94 -15.48 -34.17 11.74
N SER A 95 -16.09 -34.46 12.89
CA SER A 95 -16.90 -33.51 13.64
C SER A 95 -16.11 -32.24 13.94
N LYS A 96 -16.76 -31.07 13.80
CA LYS A 96 -16.16 -29.78 14.15
C LYS A 96 -15.64 -29.74 15.59
N LYS A 97 -16.18 -30.55 16.51
CA LYS A 97 -15.70 -30.68 17.91
C LYS A 97 -14.30 -31.31 17.99
N THR A 98 -14.00 -32.34 17.21
CA THR A 98 -12.67 -32.96 17.19
C THR A 98 -11.59 -32.03 16.64
N ARG A 99 -11.97 -31.08 15.75
CA ARG A 99 -11.08 -30.03 15.25
C ARG A 99 -10.77 -28.93 16.28
N MET A 100 -11.65 -28.75 17.27
CA MET A 100 -11.48 -27.73 18.33
C MET A 100 -10.49 -28.19 19.42
N PHE A 101 -10.40 -29.50 19.69
CA PHE A 101 -9.51 -30.04 20.73
C PHE A 101 -8.07 -30.32 20.25
N ILE A 102 -7.78 -30.23 18.95
CA ILE A 102 -6.41 -30.35 18.38
C ILE A 102 -5.78 -28.97 18.11
N CYS A 103 -6.52 -27.88 18.32
CA CYS A 103 -5.98 -26.52 18.27
C CYS A 103 -5.43 -26.08 19.63
N VAL A 104 -4.50 -26.84 20.20
CA VAL A 104 -3.43 -26.15 20.95
C VAL A 104 -2.70 -25.38 19.86
N ALA A 105 -2.88 -24.06 19.82
CA ALA A 105 -2.29 -23.22 18.80
C ALA A 105 -0.77 -23.38 18.84
N ILE A 106 -0.23 -24.29 18.02
CA ILE A 106 1.20 -24.47 17.86
C ILE A 106 1.71 -23.14 17.33
N ALA A 107 2.35 -22.36 18.21
CA ALA A 107 2.90 -21.08 17.84
C ALA A 107 3.85 -21.30 16.65
N PRO A 108 3.75 -20.47 15.60
CA PRO A 108 4.62 -20.60 14.44
C PRO A 108 6.10 -20.52 14.88
N LYS A 109 6.93 -21.36 14.26
CA LYS A 109 8.36 -21.47 14.54
C LYS A 109 9.02 -20.09 14.52
N ARG A 110 9.92 -19.83 15.47
CA ARG A 110 10.73 -18.61 15.50
C ARG A 110 11.88 -18.77 14.53
N VAL A 111 11.86 -17.98 13.47
CA VAL A 111 13.02 -17.79 12.58
C VAL A 111 14.15 -17.12 13.38
N PRO A 112 15.40 -17.59 13.29
CA PRO A 112 16.52 -17.01 14.02
C PRO A 112 16.73 -15.54 13.65
N LYS A 113 17.32 -14.76 14.57
CA LYS A 113 17.52 -13.31 14.38
C LYS A 113 18.36 -12.98 13.14
N SER A 114 19.26 -13.87 12.73
CA SER A 114 20.11 -13.73 11.53
C SER A 114 19.31 -13.75 10.22
N GLU A 115 18.19 -14.48 10.19
CA GLU A 115 17.30 -14.60 9.03
C GLU A 115 16.19 -13.54 9.02
N GLN A 116 16.08 -12.75 10.08
CA GLN A 116 15.11 -11.66 10.16
C GLN A 116 15.65 -10.41 9.45
N PRO A 117 14.76 -9.54 8.94
CA PRO A 117 15.20 -8.28 8.37
C PRO A 117 15.98 -7.47 9.42
N PRO A 118 17.04 -6.74 9.01
CA PRO A 118 17.80 -5.89 9.91
C PRO A 118 16.89 -4.97 10.73
N SER A 119 17.23 -4.79 12.00
CA SER A 119 16.52 -3.84 12.88
C SER A 119 16.92 -2.41 12.53
N ARG A 120 15.95 -1.49 12.65
CA ARG A 120 16.20 -0.06 12.45
C ARG A 120 17.30 0.44 13.40
N PRO A 121 18.14 1.40 12.97
CA PRO A 121 19.17 1.97 13.82
C PRO A 121 18.54 2.73 14.99
N PRO A 122 19.24 2.84 16.13
CA PRO A 122 18.82 3.67 17.25
C PRO A 122 18.74 5.15 16.84
N ASN A 123 17.84 5.90 17.47
CA ASN A 123 17.77 7.35 17.33
C ASN A 123 18.88 8.03 18.15
N GLY A 124 19.16 9.31 17.92
CA GLY A 124 20.25 10.05 18.58
C GLY A 124 20.15 10.01 20.11
N TYR A 125 18.94 10.20 20.64
CA TYR A 125 18.67 10.01 22.07
C TYR A 125 18.96 8.59 22.56
N LEU A 126 18.63 7.56 21.78
CA LEU A 126 18.90 6.17 22.18
C LEU A 126 20.40 5.86 22.16
N LEU A 127 21.19 6.48 21.27
CA LEU A 127 22.64 6.39 21.31
C LEU A 127 23.20 7.04 22.59
N PHE A 128 22.77 8.26 22.90
CA PHE A 128 23.12 8.94 24.15
C PHE A 128 22.74 8.10 25.37
N PHE A 129 21.49 7.62 25.45
CA PHE A 129 21.02 6.79 26.55
C PHE A 129 21.81 5.48 26.65
N SER A 130 22.15 4.85 25.52
CA SER A 130 22.97 3.63 25.53
C SER A 130 24.38 3.86 26.08
N ARG A 131 24.99 5.02 25.80
CA ARG A 131 26.28 5.42 26.39
C ARG A 131 26.14 5.67 27.88
N LEU A 132 25.14 6.43 28.29
CA LEU A 132 24.88 6.72 29.70
C LEU A 132 24.63 5.44 30.52
N VAL A 133 23.89 4.48 29.96
CA VAL A 133 23.68 3.16 30.58
C VAL A 133 24.97 2.34 30.65
N GLN A 134 25.87 2.48 29.68
CA GLN A 134 27.19 1.84 29.73
C GLN A 134 28.07 2.44 30.83
N ASP A 135 28.08 3.78 30.93
CA ASP A 135 28.86 4.51 31.93
C ASP A 135 28.38 4.23 33.36
N ARG A 136 27.05 4.09 33.55
CA ARG A 136 26.41 3.80 34.86
C ARG A 136 25.99 2.35 35.03
N ARG A 137 26.60 1.43 34.28
CA ARG A 137 26.22 0.00 34.30
C ARG A 137 26.30 -0.62 35.70
N SER A 138 27.24 -0.16 36.53
CA SER A 138 27.39 -0.59 37.93
C SER A 138 26.22 -0.20 38.84
N ASP A 139 25.57 0.91 38.51
CA ASP A 139 24.55 1.55 39.35
C ASP A 139 23.17 0.95 39.06
N ILE A 140 22.99 0.38 37.87
CA ILE A 140 21.76 -0.26 37.41
C ILE A 140 21.72 -1.70 37.91
N LYS A 141 21.00 -1.95 39.01
CA LYS A 141 20.82 -3.30 39.56
C LYS A 141 19.41 -3.83 39.33
N THR A 142 18.44 -2.93 39.28
CA THR A 142 17.02 -3.24 39.16
C THR A 142 16.42 -2.56 37.93
N ALA A 143 15.29 -3.08 37.45
CA ALA A 143 14.51 -2.46 36.38
C ALA A 143 14.02 -1.04 36.74
N MET A 144 13.79 -0.75 38.04
CA MET A 144 13.41 0.57 38.52
C MET A 144 14.53 1.59 38.34
N ASP A 145 15.77 1.22 38.68
CA ASP A 145 16.95 2.08 38.50
C ASP A 145 17.14 2.49 37.04
N THR A 146 16.83 1.58 36.10
CA THR A 146 16.86 1.89 34.66
C THR A 146 15.79 2.92 34.29
N GLN A 147 14.61 2.87 34.91
CA GLN A 147 13.53 3.82 34.65
C GLN A 147 13.88 5.21 35.20
N ASP A 148 14.50 5.28 36.38
CA ASP A 148 14.91 6.55 36.96
C ASP A 148 16.05 7.18 36.16
N LEU A 149 17.04 6.38 35.75
CA LEU A 149 18.07 6.82 34.82
C LEU A 149 17.49 7.29 33.47
N ALA A 150 16.43 6.65 32.96
CA ALA A 150 15.78 7.09 31.73
C ALA A 150 15.07 8.45 31.90
N LYS A 151 14.51 8.75 33.07
CA LYS A 151 13.93 10.07 33.38
C LYS A 151 15.03 11.13 33.43
N GLU A 152 16.14 10.84 34.10
CA GLU A 152 17.31 11.74 34.16
C GLU A 152 17.93 11.95 32.77
N ALA A 153 18.05 10.90 31.98
CA ALA A 153 18.55 10.99 30.61
C ALA A 153 17.65 11.88 29.74
N ALA A 154 16.33 11.79 29.90
CA ALA A 154 15.39 12.61 29.17
C ALA A 154 15.51 14.09 29.57
N THR A 155 15.67 14.41 30.86
CA THR A 155 15.85 15.79 31.31
C THR A 155 17.18 16.36 30.79
N MET A 156 18.27 15.61 30.88
CA MET A 156 19.58 15.98 30.34
C MET A 156 19.53 16.22 28.83
N TRP A 157 18.97 15.28 28.06
CA TRP A 157 18.86 15.40 26.61
C TRP A 157 18.01 16.60 26.19
N ASN A 158 16.95 16.93 26.94
CA ASN A 158 16.15 18.11 26.64
C ASN A 158 16.90 19.42 26.96
N GLY A 159 17.77 19.41 27.97
CA GLY A 159 18.65 20.52 28.31
C GLY A 159 19.79 20.76 27.32
N PHE A 160 20.21 19.74 26.55
CA PHE A 160 21.27 19.87 25.56
C PHE A 160 20.89 20.83 24.42
N THR A 161 21.87 21.66 24.07
CA THR A 161 21.82 22.53 22.90
C THR A 161 21.91 21.73 21.61
N LEU A 162 21.53 22.35 20.49
CA LEU A 162 21.63 21.71 19.17
C LEU A 162 23.06 21.27 18.85
N ALA A 163 24.07 22.04 19.26
CA ALA A 163 25.48 21.73 19.03
C ALA A 163 25.92 20.44 19.75
N GLU A 164 25.47 20.23 20.98
CA GLU A 164 25.77 19.01 21.77
C GLU A 164 25.05 17.77 21.21
N LYS A 165 23.91 17.97 20.54
CA LYS A 165 23.16 16.89 19.88
C LYS A 165 23.72 16.51 18.50
N GLN A 166 24.41 17.44 17.81
CA GLN A 166 24.99 17.20 16.48
C GLN A 166 25.82 15.92 16.36
N PRO A 167 26.77 15.60 17.26
CA PRO A 167 27.56 14.37 17.12
C PRO A 167 26.69 13.12 17.10
N TYR A 168 25.63 13.06 17.92
CA TYR A 168 24.69 11.94 17.91
C TYR A 168 23.87 11.87 16.62
N TYR A 169 23.49 13.01 16.04
CA TYR A 169 22.80 13.00 14.75
C TYR A 169 23.71 12.52 13.61
N ASN A 170 24.97 12.96 13.59
CA ASN A 170 25.96 12.51 12.62
C ASN A 170 26.19 11.00 12.71
N GLU A 171 26.31 10.45 13.92
CA GLU A 171 26.42 9.00 14.13
C GLU A 171 25.18 8.25 13.64
N VAL A 172 23.98 8.77 13.92
CA VAL A 172 22.73 8.18 13.43
C VAL A 172 22.68 8.16 11.90
N GLU A 173 23.16 9.21 11.23
CA GLU A 173 23.23 9.25 9.77
C GLU A 173 24.16 8.18 9.20
N VAL A 174 25.33 7.98 9.81
CA VAL A 174 26.24 6.89 9.43
C VAL A 174 25.58 5.53 9.63
N LEU A 175 24.92 5.30 10.78
CA LEU A 175 24.23 4.05 11.06
C LEU A 175 23.02 3.81 10.15
N LYS A 176 22.33 4.87 9.70
CA LYS A 176 21.25 4.78 8.71
C LYS A 176 21.78 4.31 7.36
N LYS A 177 22.89 4.86 6.88
CA LYS A 177 23.52 4.42 5.62
C LYS A 177 23.92 2.95 5.68
N GLN A 178 24.59 2.53 6.76
CA GLN A 178 24.94 1.12 6.98
C GLN A 178 23.71 0.20 7.09
N TYR A 179 22.61 0.70 7.66
CA TYR A 179 21.35 -0.03 7.76
C TYR A 179 20.71 -0.23 6.39
N GLU A 180 20.71 0.80 5.54
CA GLU A 180 20.15 0.74 4.18
C GLU A 180 20.92 -0.28 3.33
N GLU A 181 22.25 -0.27 3.38
CA GLU A 181 23.11 -1.26 2.71
C GLU A 181 22.78 -2.69 3.15
N LYS A 182 22.74 -2.94 4.47
CA LYS A 182 22.39 -4.26 5.03
C LYS A 182 20.97 -4.68 4.67
N LEU A 183 20.04 -3.74 4.62
CA LEU A 183 18.64 -3.99 4.28
C LEU A 183 18.51 -4.37 2.80
N ASP A 184 19.26 -3.71 1.91
CA ASP A 184 19.29 -4.04 0.50
C ASP A 184 19.93 -5.40 0.23
N GLU A 185 21.05 -5.71 0.89
CA GLU A 185 21.69 -7.03 0.87
C GLU A 185 20.75 -8.13 1.38
N TYR A 186 20.06 -7.87 2.50
CA TYR A 186 19.05 -8.77 3.02
C TYR A 186 17.94 -9.00 1.99
N TRP A 187 17.40 -7.96 1.36
CA TRP A 187 16.33 -8.15 0.38
C TRP A 187 16.79 -8.81 -0.92
N LYS A 188 18.08 -8.73 -1.27
CA LYS A 188 18.66 -9.47 -2.41
C LYS A 188 18.75 -10.97 -2.10
N SER A 189 19.19 -11.34 -0.90
CA SER A 189 19.40 -12.74 -0.47
C SER A 189 18.18 -13.42 0.17
N ALA A 190 17.20 -12.65 0.66
CA ALA A 190 16.09 -13.17 1.45
C ALA A 190 15.21 -14.16 0.68
N SER A 191 15.04 -15.35 1.26
CA SER A 191 14.19 -16.39 0.68
C SER A 191 12.69 -16.08 0.88
N PRO A 192 11.82 -16.31 -0.12
CA PRO A 192 10.37 -16.16 0.03
C PRO A 192 9.76 -17.11 1.08
N LYS A 193 10.44 -18.20 1.43
CA LYS A 193 9.99 -19.15 2.45
C LYS A 193 10.19 -18.56 3.85
N THR A 194 11.40 -18.07 4.14
CA THR A 194 11.74 -17.38 5.39
C THR A 194 10.79 -16.20 5.66
N LEU A 195 10.50 -15.39 4.63
CA LEU A 195 9.57 -14.26 4.76
C LEU A 195 8.13 -14.70 5.12
N ARG A 196 7.68 -15.86 4.62
CA ARG A 196 6.37 -16.41 4.99
C ARG A 196 6.33 -16.85 6.45
N GLU A 197 7.39 -17.47 6.94
CA GLU A 197 7.51 -17.92 8.33
C GLU A 197 7.58 -16.73 9.31
N ILE A 198 8.38 -15.71 8.98
CA ILE A 198 8.43 -14.45 9.73
C ILE A 198 7.04 -13.80 9.80
N ASN A 199 6.32 -13.78 8.68
CA ASN A 199 5.01 -13.17 8.60
C ASN A 199 3.92 -13.98 9.30
N ALA A 200 3.99 -15.31 9.28
CA ALA A 200 3.12 -16.18 10.07
C ALA A 200 3.30 -15.87 11.56
N ARG A 201 4.55 -15.68 12.01
CA ARG A 201 4.84 -15.28 13.38
C ARG A 201 4.34 -13.88 13.72
N ARG A 202 4.60 -12.89 12.86
CA ARG A 202 4.08 -11.52 13.07
C ARG A 202 2.56 -11.50 13.16
N LYS A 203 1.86 -12.26 12.31
CA LYS A 203 0.39 -12.39 12.36
C LYS A 203 -0.07 -13.02 13.69
N HIS A 204 0.61 -14.06 14.17
CA HIS A 204 0.34 -14.66 15.47
C HIS A 204 0.54 -13.65 16.62
N ASP A 205 1.60 -12.84 16.54
CA ASP A 205 1.90 -11.79 17.53
C ASP A 205 1.06 -10.51 17.32
N GLY A 206 0.06 -10.51 16.41
CA GLY A 206 -0.81 -9.36 16.12
C GLY A 206 -0.14 -8.20 15.39
N ARG A 207 1.05 -8.40 14.82
CA ARG A 207 1.85 -7.40 14.10
C ARG A 207 1.59 -7.43 12.59
N ASN A 208 1.81 -6.29 11.96
CA ASN A 208 1.70 -6.14 10.51
C ASN A 208 2.72 -7.00 9.75
N LYS A 209 2.28 -7.48 8.58
CA LYS A 209 3.07 -8.27 7.65
C LYS A 209 4.18 -7.42 7.01
N ILE A 210 5.38 -7.98 6.92
CA ILE A 210 6.47 -7.41 6.14
C ILE A 210 6.32 -7.83 4.68
N HIS A 211 6.38 -6.84 3.80
CA HIS A 211 6.41 -7.04 2.35
C HIS A 211 7.81 -6.79 1.85
N ARG A 212 8.24 -7.58 0.86
CA ARG A 212 9.45 -7.28 0.11
C ARG A 212 9.23 -5.94 -0.62
N PRO A 213 10.20 -5.02 -0.60
CA PRO A 213 10.12 -3.83 -1.43
C PRO A 213 9.93 -4.24 -2.89
N HIS A 214 9.15 -3.46 -3.63
CA HIS A 214 8.96 -3.70 -5.06
C HIS A 214 10.30 -3.53 -5.77
N GLN A 215 10.81 -4.62 -6.34
CA GLN A 215 12.01 -4.58 -7.16
C GLN A 215 11.60 -4.13 -8.57
N GLU A 216 12.32 -3.17 -9.13
CA GLU A 216 12.07 -2.72 -10.49
C GLU A 216 12.47 -3.84 -11.45
N ASN A 217 11.48 -4.60 -11.89
CA ASN A 217 11.66 -5.61 -12.92
C ASN A 217 11.69 -4.90 -14.27
N HIS A 218 12.84 -4.84 -14.93
CA HIS A 218 13.00 -4.26 -16.27
C HIS A 218 12.09 -4.91 -17.32
N TYR A 219 11.60 -6.13 -17.06
CA TYR A 219 10.74 -6.88 -17.95
C TYR A 219 9.33 -7.06 -17.37
N LYS A 220 8.60 -5.95 -17.15
CA LYS A 220 7.17 -6.02 -16.79
C LYS A 220 6.37 -6.61 -17.95
N ARG A 221 5.39 -7.45 -17.63
CA ARG A 221 4.49 -8.00 -18.64
C ARG A 221 3.74 -6.87 -19.35
N PRO A 222 3.59 -6.92 -20.67
CA PRO A 222 2.85 -5.90 -21.40
C PRO A 222 1.38 -5.92 -21.01
N LYS A 223 0.74 -4.77 -21.12
CA LYS A 223 -0.68 -4.60 -20.79
C LYS A 223 -1.53 -5.38 -21.79
N GLY A 224 -2.45 -6.19 -21.28
CA GLY A 224 -3.40 -6.93 -22.12
C GLY A 224 -4.30 -6.00 -22.96
N PRO A 225 -4.94 -6.51 -24.02
CA PRO A 225 -5.69 -5.70 -24.99
C PRO A 225 -6.78 -4.83 -24.34
N PHE A 226 -7.54 -5.40 -23.39
CA PHE A 226 -8.58 -4.67 -22.66
C PHE A 226 -8.03 -3.53 -21.80
N PHE A 227 -6.86 -3.70 -21.18
CA PHE A 227 -6.25 -2.64 -20.35
C PHE A 227 -5.75 -1.48 -21.20
N ARG A 228 -5.26 -1.76 -22.43
CA ARG A 228 -4.96 -0.72 -23.42
C ARG A 228 -6.20 0.05 -23.82
N PHE A 229 -7.30 -0.66 -24.06
CA PHE A 229 -8.59 -0.03 -24.32
C PHE A 229 -9.07 0.82 -23.14
N ILE A 230 -8.94 0.36 -21.89
CA ILE A 230 -9.30 1.18 -20.72
C ILE A 230 -8.48 2.47 -20.67
N GLU A 231 -7.20 2.44 -21.04
CA GLU A 231 -6.38 3.65 -21.08
C GLU A 231 -6.87 4.65 -22.12
N HIS A 232 -7.23 4.17 -23.31
CA HIS A 232 -7.85 5.00 -24.34
C HIS A 232 -9.24 5.51 -23.91
N PHE A 233 -10.05 4.64 -23.30
CA PHE A 233 -11.38 4.99 -22.81
C PHE A 233 -11.32 6.05 -21.71
N ARG A 234 -10.34 5.98 -20.80
CA ARG A 234 -10.12 7.02 -19.77
C ARG A 234 -9.79 8.39 -20.36
N GLN A 235 -9.18 8.43 -21.55
CA GLN A 235 -8.86 9.67 -22.25
C GLN A 235 -10.06 10.21 -23.04
N SER A 236 -10.99 9.35 -23.45
CA SER A 236 -12.23 9.76 -24.12
C SER A 236 -13.12 10.61 -23.22
N ASP A 237 -13.95 11.45 -23.82
CA ASP A 237 -14.85 12.37 -23.11
C ASP A 237 -15.76 11.64 -22.12
N ASP A 238 -16.29 10.48 -22.52
CA ASP A 238 -17.12 9.65 -21.66
C ASP A 238 -16.36 9.15 -20.43
N GLY A 239 -15.12 8.67 -20.61
CA GLY A 239 -14.28 8.22 -19.50
C GLY A 239 -13.92 9.35 -18.55
N ARG A 240 -13.65 10.55 -19.08
CA ARG A 240 -13.38 11.76 -18.30
C ARG A 240 -14.61 12.20 -17.52
N ALA A 241 -15.78 12.23 -18.14
CA ALA A 241 -17.04 12.59 -17.49
C ALA A 241 -17.36 11.67 -16.29
N ILE A 242 -17.18 10.36 -16.44
CA ILE A 242 -17.39 9.40 -15.34
C ILE A 242 -16.34 9.57 -14.22
N GLN A 243 -15.11 9.94 -14.58
CA GLN A 243 -14.05 10.19 -13.62
C GLN A 243 -14.30 11.48 -12.83
N GLU A 244 -14.76 12.54 -13.50
CA GLU A 244 -15.13 13.83 -12.92
C GLU A 244 -16.37 13.73 -12.02
N ALA A 245 -17.31 12.85 -12.34
CA ALA A 245 -18.45 12.53 -11.47
C ALA A 245 -18.04 11.97 -10.09
N GLY A 246 -16.77 11.57 -9.92
CA GLY A 246 -16.20 11.28 -8.61
C GLY A 246 -16.86 10.11 -7.89
N VAL A 247 -17.25 10.29 -6.62
CA VAL A 247 -17.91 9.24 -5.84
C VAL A 247 -19.42 9.35 -6.03
N THR A 248 -19.99 8.37 -6.74
CA THR A 248 -21.44 8.27 -6.96
C THR A 248 -22.04 7.18 -6.07
N ALA A 249 -23.38 7.09 -6.02
CA ALA A 249 -24.09 6.01 -5.33
C ALA A 249 -23.70 4.59 -5.82
N THR A 250 -23.16 4.49 -7.04
CA THR A 250 -22.73 3.21 -7.63
C THR A 250 -21.26 2.85 -7.33
N GLY A 251 -20.49 3.78 -6.77
CA GLY A 251 -19.09 3.59 -6.39
C GLY A 251 -18.18 4.76 -6.78
N ARG A 252 -16.87 4.55 -6.60
CA ARG A 252 -15.83 5.51 -7.00
C ARG A 252 -15.75 5.62 -8.53
N GLY A 253 -15.48 6.81 -9.05
CA GLY A 253 -15.40 7.09 -10.49
C GLY A 253 -14.50 6.12 -11.24
N ALA A 254 -13.32 5.81 -10.72
CA ALA A 254 -12.42 4.81 -11.32
C ALA A 254 -13.04 3.41 -11.45
N VAL A 255 -13.90 3.00 -10.51
CA VAL A 255 -14.62 1.72 -10.56
C VAL A 255 -15.75 1.79 -11.60
N ASN A 256 -16.43 2.92 -11.72
CA ASN A 256 -17.46 3.14 -12.73
C ASN A 256 -16.89 3.17 -14.15
N VAL A 257 -15.77 3.87 -14.37
CA VAL A 257 -15.04 3.86 -15.64
C VAL A 257 -14.68 2.43 -16.04
N ALA A 258 -14.16 1.62 -15.11
CA ALA A 258 -13.82 0.23 -15.40
C ALA A 258 -15.05 -0.63 -15.73
N ARG A 259 -16.18 -0.38 -15.05
CA ARG A 259 -17.46 -1.08 -15.30
C ARG A 259 -17.99 -0.77 -16.68
N GLU A 260 -18.07 0.50 -17.05
CA GLU A 260 -18.56 0.94 -18.37
C GLU A 260 -17.62 0.56 -19.50
N ALA A 261 -16.31 0.69 -19.30
CA ALA A 261 -15.31 0.17 -20.24
C ALA A 261 -15.50 -1.32 -20.48
N GLY A 262 -15.80 -2.10 -19.44
CA GLY A 262 -16.10 -3.53 -19.56
C GLY A 262 -17.36 -3.82 -20.39
N VAL A 263 -18.40 -3.00 -20.26
CA VAL A 263 -19.61 -3.11 -21.10
C VAL A 263 -19.28 -2.80 -22.55
N ARG A 264 -18.61 -1.67 -22.81
CA ARG A 264 -18.20 -1.25 -24.16
C ARG A 264 -17.28 -2.26 -24.82
N TRP A 265 -16.26 -2.75 -24.11
CA TRP A 265 -15.35 -3.78 -24.62
C TRP A 265 -16.06 -5.07 -25.01
N ARG A 266 -17.12 -5.49 -24.30
CA ARG A 266 -17.91 -6.65 -24.71
C ARG A 266 -18.76 -6.37 -25.93
N ALA A 267 -19.32 -5.17 -26.05
CA ALA A 267 -20.16 -4.76 -27.18
C ALA A 267 -19.38 -4.46 -28.47
N MET A 268 -18.08 -4.15 -28.38
CA MET A 268 -17.23 -3.89 -29.55
C MET A 268 -17.11 -5.10 -30.48
N SER A 269 -17.02 -4.82 -31.78
CA SER A 269 -16.78 -5.84 -32.81
C SER A 269 -15.34 -6.39 -32.75
N PRO A 270 -15.04 -7.54 -33.38
CA PRO A 270 -13.68 -8.05 -33.47
C PRO A 270 -12.71 -7.09 -34.19
N SER A 271 -13.20 -6.35 -35.20
CA SER A 271 -12.39 -5.36 -35.92
C SER A 271 -12.00 -4.17 -35.04
N ASP A 272 -12.90 -3.70 -34.18
CA ASP A 272 -12.59 -2.58 -33.26
C ASP A 272 -11.58 -3.00 -32.17
N LYS A 273 -11.53 -4.31 -31.87
CA LYS A 273 -10.57 -4.88 -30.92
C LYS A 273 -9.21 -5.19 -31.54
N ALA A 274 -9.16 -5.39 -32.86
CA ALA A 274 -7.95 -5.74 -33.60
C ALA A 274 -6.73 -4.85 -33.25
N PRO A 275 -6.80 -3.50 -33.27
CA PRO A 275 -5.63 -2.68 -32.97
C PRO A 275 -5.07 -2.91 -31.57
N TYR A 276 -5.93 -3.17 -30.58
CA TYR A 276 -5.51 -3.46 -29.21
C TYR A 276 -4.90 -4.85 -29.06
N VAL A 277 -5.41 -5.82 -29.82
CA VAL A 277 -4.92 -7.21 -29.82
C VAL A 277 -3.56 -7.29 -30.52
N GLU A 278 -3.41 -6.64 -31.68
CA GLU A 278 -2.16 -6.59 -32.43
C GLU A 278 -1.06 -5.86 -31.65
N ALA A 279 -1.38 -4.71 -31.04
CA ALA A 279 -0.42 -3.99 -30.19
C ALA A 279 0.04 -4.84 -29.00
N TYR A 280 -0.87 -5.62 -28.40
CA TYR A 280 -0.49 -6.56 -27.34
C TYR A 280 0.39 -7.70 -27.87
N GLN A 281 0.05 -8.30 -29.01
CA GLN A 281 0.84 -9.38 -29.59
C GLN A 281 2.27 -8.94 -29.90
N LYS A 282 2.44 -7.75 -30.47
CA LYS A 282 3.76 -7.17 -30.76
C LYS A 282 4.59 -7.02 -29.47
N GLU A 283 4.07 -6.30 -28.49
CA GLU A 283 4.81 -6.08 -27.24
C GLU A 283 4.99 -7.37 -26.42
N HIS A 284 4.07 -8.32 -26.53
CA HIS A 284 4.20 -9.62 -25.88
C HIS A 284 5.29 -10.47 -26.54
N ALA A 285 5.43 -10.40 -27.87
CA ALA A 285 6.55 -11.03 -28.56
C ALA A 285 7.89 -10.38 -28.15
N ASP A 286 7.96 -9.04 -28.11
CA ASP A 286 9.14 -8.31 -27.65
C ASP A 286 9.48 -8.64 -26.19
N TRP A 287 8.45 -8.74 -25.34
CA TRP A 287 8.61 -9.15 -23.95
C TRP A 287 9.12 -10.59 -23.86
N GLN A 288 8.54 -11.54 -24.62
CA GLN A 288 8.97 -12.94 -24.63
C GLN A 288 10.41 -13.10 -25.12
N ALA A 289 10.81 -12.37 -26.15
CA ALA A 289 12.18 -12.40 -26.68
C ALA A 289 13.20 -11.90 -25.66
N ASN A 290 12.83 -10.87 -24.89
CA ASN A 290 13.70 -10.26 -23.88
C ASN A 290 13.58 -10.91 -22.48
N HIS A 291 12.61 -11.80 -22.25
CA HIS A 291 12.44 -12.47 -20.97
C HIS A 291 13.23 -13.79 -20.96
N PRO A 292 14.31 -13.93 -20.16
CA PRO A 292 14.96 -15.22 -20.01
C PRO A 292 13.97 -16.22 -19.41
N SER A 293 13.57 -17.21 -20.22
CA SER A 293 12.72 -18.30 -19.73
C SER A 293 13.46 -19.02 -18.61
N LYS A 294 12.84 -19.11 -17.44
CA LYS A 294 13.38 -19.75 -16.23
C LYS A 294 13.71 -21.24 -16.37
N SER A 295 13.59 -21.81 -17.57
CA SER A 295 13.92 -23.19 -17.94
C SER A 295 15.35 -23.39 -18.44
N ALA A 296 16.15 -22.33 -18.65
CA ALA A 296 17.54 -22.45 -19.11
C ALA A 296 18.59 -22.46 -17.99
N SER A 297 18.15 -22.37 -16.72
CA SER A 297 19.03 -22.46 -15.54
C SER A 297 18.51 -23.54 -14.61
N SER A 298 18.81 -24.79 -14.92
CA SER A 298 18.70 -25.95 -14.03
C SER A 298 20.01 -26.71 -14.08
#